data_AF-A0A0K1PUL4-F1
#
_entry.id   AF-A0A0K1PUL4-F1
#
_cell.length_a   1.000
_cell.length_b   1.000
_cell.length_c   1.000
_cell.angle_alpha   90.00
_cell.angle_beta   90.00
_cell.angle_gamma   90.00
#
_symmetry.space_group_name_H-M   'P 1'
#
loop_
_entity.id
_entity.type
_entity.pdbx_description
1 polymer ?
#
loop_
_entity_poly.entity_id
_entity_poly.type
_entity_poly.pdbx_seq_one_letter_code
_entity_poly.pdbx_strand_id
1 'polypeptide(L)'
;MSIVATASVSDFFEEVVEDAMKSRGLTASEGETHYVVALLADLAKPGNPIERTLERPLTLLLDEALHTPALGDRFERLRTLGDGVLYSSGFFADHFEARGVDTNYVISIGRTAYDNAGSLLRTGSEEESGPDIFRELSRRFVSWVEIIADVATTTLARGVDNARGLLKLYERWLKTRSDRLADALSSHGFVPPRGGGMILS
;
A
#
# COMPACT_ATOMS: atom_id res chain seq x y z
N MET A 1 19.04 27.47 21.22
CA MET A 1 18.74 27.41 19.77
C MET A 1 18.55 25.93 19.45
N SER A 2 17.30 25.46 19.45
CA SER A 2 16.99 24.03 19.26
C SER A 2 16.92 23.77 17.77
N ILE A 3 17.84 22.96 17.25
CA ILE A 3 17.80 22.49 15.87
C ILE A 3 16.72 21.42 15.84
N VAL A 4 15.54 21.77 15.31
CA VAL A 4 14.49 20.79 15.01
C VAL A 4 15.04 19.92 13.89
N ALA A 5 15.27 18.65 14.18
CA ALA A 5 15.64 17.68 13.16
C ALA A 5 14.56 17.71 12.07
N THR A 6 14.95 17.97 10.83
CA THR A 6 14.12 17.71 9.67
C THR A 6 13.89 16.20 9.62
N ALA A 7 12.79 15.74 10.22
CA ALA A 7 12.38 14.34 10.17
C ALA A 7 12.33 13.91 8.70
N SER A 8 13.09 12.87 8.35
CA SER A 8 12.99 12.29 7.03
C SER A 8 11.63 11.61 6.89
N VAL A 9 11.09 11.52 5.67
CA VAL A 9 9.81 10.81 5.43
C VAL A 9 9.91 9.36 5.91
N SER A 10 11.10 8.76 5.84
CA SER A 10 11.37 7.42 6.36
C SER A 10 11.27 7.36 7.88
N ASP A 11 11.85 8.33 8.60
CA ASP A 11 11.81 8.38 10.08
C ASP A 11 10.36 8.49 10.59
N PHE A 12 9.53 9.26 9.87
CA PHE A 12 8.10 9.36 10.15
C PHE A 12 7.39 8.01 9.97
N PHE A 13 7.64 7.31 8.86
CA PHE A 13 6.99 6.01 8.63
C PHE A 13 7.51 4.93 9.56
N GLU A 14 8.77 4.99 9.97
CA GLU A 14 9.35 4.09 10.97
C GLU A 14 8.60 4.20 12.30
N GLU A 15 8.42 5.43 12.83
CA GLU A 15 7.65 5.67 14.05
C GLU A 15 6.21 5.13 13.94
N VAL A 16 5.49 5.49 12.88
CA VAL A 16 4.06 5.15 12.75
C VAL A 16 3.86 3.65 12.47
N VAL A 17 4.76 3.01 11.72
CA VAL A 17 4.72 1.56 11.48
C VAL A 17 5.02 0.80 12.78
N GLU A 18 6.04 1.21 13.53
CA GLU A 18 6.35 0.58 14.82
C GLU A 18 5.20 0.68 15.82
N ASP A 19 4.57 1.85 15.91
CA ASP A 19 3.44 2.07 16.81
C ASP A 19 2.23 1.20 16.42
N ALA A 20 1.95 1.08 15.12
CA ALA A 20 0.93 0.16 14.61
C ALA A 20 1.29 -1.31 14.88
N MET A 21 2.56 -1.69 14.74
CA MET A 21 3.01 -3.05 15.05
C MET A 21 2.83 -3.38 16.53
N LYS A 22 3.18 -2.44 17.41
CA LYS A 22 2.99 -2.56 18.87
C LYS A 22 1.50 -2.68 19.23
N SER A 23 0.63 -1.86 18.62
CA SER A 23 -0.81 -1.89 18.91
C SER A 23 -1.48 -3.20 18.49
N ARG A 24 -1.04 -3.81 17.38
CA ARG A 24 -1.56 -5.10 16.89
C ARG A 24 -0.80 -6.33 17.41
N GLY A 25 0.28 -6.15 18.16
CA GLY A 25 1.12 -7.25 18.64
C GLY A 25 1.85 -8.02 17.53
N LEU A 26 2.14 -7.37 16.40
CA LEU A 26 2.87 -8.00 15.30
C LEU A 26 4.39 -7.96 15.56
N THR A 27 5.02 -9.13 15.64
CA THR A 27 6.49 -9.25 15.72
C THR A 27 7.04 -9.63 14.34
N ALA A 28 7.37 -8.62 13.54
CA ALA A 28 8.00 -8.80 12.22
C ALA A 28 9.53 -8.90 12.31
N SER A 29 10.19 -9.41 11.26
CA SER A 29 11.65 -9.31 11.17
C SER A 29 12.07 -7.87 10.87
N GLU A 30 13.29 -7.49 11.24
CA GLU A 30 13.84 -6.15 10.93
C GLU A 30 13.82 -5.87 9.42
N GLY A 31 14.09 -6.90 8.61
CA GLY A 31 14.03 -6.82 7.14
C GLY A 31 12.64 -6.53 6.60
N GLU A 32 11.59 -7.19 7.12
CA GLU A 32 10.20 -6.89 6.74
C GLU A 32 9.80 -5.46 7.10
N THR A 33 10.10 -5.03 8.34
CA THR A 33 9.77 -3.68 8.80
C THR A 33 10.46 -2.62 7.96
N HIS A 34 11.77 -2.77 7.75
CA HIS A 34 12.54 -1.83 6.94
C HIS A 34 12.02 -1.77 5.49
N TYR A 35 11.67 -2.93 4.90
CA TYR A 35 11.10 -2.99 3.56
C TYR A 35 9.77 -2.24 3.48
N VAL A 36 8.85 -2.46 4.43
CA VAL A 36 7.54 -1.78 4.44
C VAL A 36 7.68 -0.28 4.67
N VAL A 37 8.57 0.16 5.56
CA VAL A 37 8.87 1.58 5.77
C VAL A 37 9.39 2.22 4.49
N ALA A 38 10.36 1.58 3.81
CA ALA A 38 10.89 2.06 2.54
C ALA A 38 9.82 2.11 1.44
N LEU A 39 8.97 1.08 1.35
CA LEU A 39 7.84 1.02 0.43
C LEU A 39 6.89 2.21 0.63
N LEU A 40 6.50 2.50 1.88
CA LEU A 40 5.61 3.62 2.21
C LEU A 40 6.27 4.98 1.91
N ALA A 41 7.56 5.13 2.21
CA ALA A 41 8.32 6.34 1.92
C ALA A 41 8.43 6.60 0.40
N ASP A 42 8.64 5.56 -0.40
CA ASP A 42 8.68 5.65 -1.87
C ASP A 42 7.31 5.91 -2.48
N LEU A 43 6.24 5.39 -1.87
CA LEU A 43 4.86 5.63 -2.29
C LEU A 43 4.33 7.01 -1.93
N ALA A 44 4.91 7.67 -0.92
CA ALA A 44 4.61 9.06 -0.60
C ALA A 44 5.13 10.05 -1.67
N LYS A 45 6.02 9.61 -2.57
CA LYS A 45 6.58 10.43 -3.65
C LYS A 45 5.55 10.55 -4.82
N PRO A 46 5.36 11.75 -5.40
CA PRO A 46 4.45 11.93 -6.53
C PRO A 46 4.86 11.08 -7.76
N GLY A 47 3.87 10.51 -8.46
CA GLY A 47 4.10 9.79 -9.72
C GLY A 47 4.52 8.33 -9.58
N ASN A 48 4.23 7.70 -8.44
CA ASN A 48 4.62 6.32 -8.19
C ASN A 48 3.89 5.33 -9.16
N PRO A 49 4.61 4.39 -9.79
CA PRO A 49 4.05 3.41 -10.72
C PRO A 49 2.91 2.55 -10.14
N ILE A 50 2.90 2.33 -8.83
CA ILE A 50 1.92 1.48 -8.14
C ILE A 50 0.48 2.01 -8.27
N GLU A 51 0.29 3.33 -8.42
CA GLU A 51 -1.04 3.89 -8.68
C GLU A 51 -1.66 3.33 -9.97
N ARG A 52 -0.83 2.95 -10.95
CA ARG A 52 -1.26 2.36 -12.23
C ARG A 52 -1.47 0.85 -12.15
N THR A 53 -0.93 0.17 -11.13
CA THR A 53 -1.11 -1.27 -10.93
C THR A 53 -2.59 -1.61 -10.73
N LEU A 54 -3.38 -0.69 -10.16
CA LEU A 54 -4.82 -0.87 -9.95
C LEU A 54 -5.68 -0.53 -11.18
N GLU A 55 -5.11 0.07 -12.22
CA GLU A 55 -5.83 0.40 -13.46
C GLU A 55 -5.98 -0.81 -14.39
N ARG A 56 -5.17 -1.86 -14.17
CA ARG A 56 -5.20 -3.11 -14.94
C ARG A 56 -5.75 -4.25 -14.07
N PRO A 57 -6.38 -5.28 -14.67
CA PRO A 57 -6.80 -6.46 -13.92
C PRO A 57 -5.61 -7.14 -13.23
N LEU A 58 -5.67 -7.23 -11.89
CA LEU A 58 -4.56 -7.76 -11.08
C LEU A 58 -4.19 -9.21 -11.42
N THR A 59 -5.16 -10.02 -11.85
CA THR A 59 -4.91 -11.39 -12.34
C THR A 59 -4.11 -11.43 -13.62
N LEU A 60 -4.38 -10.53 -14.55
CA LEU A 60 -3.62 -10.42 -15.78
C LEU A 60 -2.18 -10.01 -15.48
N LEU A 61 -1.98 -9.08 -14.55
CA LEU A 61 -0.65 -8.69 -14.09
C LEU A 61 0.10 -9.85 -13.44
N LEU A 62 -0.59 -10.66 -12.62
CA LEU A 62 -0.01 -11.85 -12.00
C LEU A 62 0.40 -12.87 -13.05
N ASP A 63 -0.48 -13.16 -14.01
CA ASP A 63 -0.22 -14.11 -15.10
C ASP A 63 0.98 -13.67 -15.97
N GLU A 64 1.01 -12.38 -16.37
CA GLU A 64 2.14 -11.78 -17.10
C GLU A 64 3.44 -11.89 -16.31
N ALA A 65 3.39 -11.61 -15.00
CA ALA A 65 4.56 -11.72 -14.14
C ALA A 65 5.06 -13.16 -14.09
N LEU A 66 4.21 -14.14 -13.79
CA LEU A 66 4.57 -15.56 -13.68
C LEU A 66 5.19 -16.12 -14.97
N HIS A 67 4.70 -15.69 -16.13
CA HIS A 67 5.17 -16.16 -17.43
C HIS A 67 6.36 -15.36 -18.00
N THR A 68 6.87 -14.36 -17.28
CA THR A 68 8.03 -13.57 -17.73
C THR A 68 9.28 -14.46 -17.81
N PRO A 69 9.95 -14.61 -18.97
CA PRO A 69 11.05 -15.58 -19.11
C PRO A 69 12.31 -15.23 -18.31
N ALA A 70 12.70 -13.95 -18.30
CA ALA A 70 13.89 -13.49 -17.58
C ALA A 70 13.62 -13.46 -16.07
N LEU A 71 14.44 -14.18 -15.28
CA LEU A 71 14.20 -14.36 -13.83
C LEU A 71 14.25 -13.03 -13.06
N GLY A 72 15.15 -12.12 -13.41
CA GLY A 72 15.23 -10.79 -12.80
C GLY A 72 13.97 -9.96 -13.07
N ASP A 73 13.53 -9.90 -14.33
CA ASP A 73 12.31 -9.17 -14.70
C ASP A 73 11.06 -9.81 -14.08
N ARG A 74 11.01 -11.14 -14.00
CA ARG A 74 9.94 -11.90 -13.34
C ARG A 74 9.87 -11.52 -11.87
N PHE A 75 11.00 -11.52 -11.17
CA PHE A 75 11.10 -11.11 -9.78
C PHE A 75 10.59 -9.68 -9.59
N GLU A 76 11.09 -8.72 -10.36
CA GLU A 76 10.69 -7.31 -10.24
C GLU A 76 9.19 -7.10 -10.49
N ARG A 77 8.61 -7.80 -11.48
CA ARG A 77 7.16 -7.75 -11.76
C ARG A 77 6.34 -8.31 -10.62
N LEU A 78 6.73 -9.46 -10.06
CA LEU A 78 6.06 -10.07 -8.92
C LEU A 78 6.18 -9.19 -7.66
N ARG A 79 7.38 -8.65 -7.40
CA ARG A 79 7.62 -7.72 -6.30
C ARG A 79 6.74 -6.49 -6.41
N THR A 80 6.74 -5.82 -7.57
CA THR A 80 5.95 -4.61 -7.81
C THR A 80 4.44 -4.86 -7.72
N LEU A 81 3.98 -6.03 -8.18
CA LEU A 81 2.59 -6.44 -8.02
C LEU A 81 2.24 -6.66 -6.54
N GLY A 82 3.07 -7.38 -5.80
CA GLY A 82 2.91 -7.59 -4.36
C GLY A 82 2.86 -6.28 -3.59
N ASP A 83 3.82 -5.37 -3.84
CA ASP A 83 3.90 -4.03 -3.26
C ASP A 83 2.63 -3.23 -3.53
N GLY A 84 2.15 -3.25 -4.78
CA GLY A 84 0.96 -2.51 -5.17
C GLY A 84 -0.32 -3.06 -4.54
N VAL A 85 -0.44 -4.39 -4.45
CA VAL A 85 -1.57 -5.03 -3.77
C VAL A 85 -1.51 -4.76 -2.26
N LEU A 86 -0.33 -4.82 -1.65
CA LEU A 86 -0.14 -4.60 -0.21
C LEU A 86 -0.55 -3.17 0.17
N TYR A 87 0.00 -2.19 -0.54
CA TYR A 87 -0.35 -0.79 -0.33
C TYR A 87 -1.83 -0.52 -0.59
N SER A 88 -2.36 -1.01 -1.71
CA SER A 88 -3.74 -0.72 -2.09
C SER A 88 -4.76 -1.34 -1.14
N SER A 89 -4.53 -2.57 -0.69
CA SER A 89 -5.39 -3.25 0.27
C SER A 89 -5.37 -2.53 1.62
N GLY A 90 -4.22 -2.00 2.05
CA GLY A 90 -4.12 -1.27 3.32
C GLY A 90 -4.71 0.15 3.27
N PHE A 91 -4.47 0.91 2.20
CA PHE A 91 -4.94 2.30 2.09
C PHE A 91 -6.34 2.46 1.49
N PHE A 92 -6.86 1.46 0.77
CA PHE A 92 -8.07 1.59 -0.05
C PHE A 92 -8.98 0.36 -0.03
N ALA A 93 -9.02 -0.41 1.06
CA ALA A 93 -9.86 -1.61 1.18
C ALA A 93 -11.31 -1.40 0.68
N ASP A 94 -11.90 -0.25 0.98
CA ASP A 94 -13.33 0.05 0.71
C ASP A 94 -13.60 0.42 -0.71
N HIS A 95 -12.55 0.87 -1.40
CA HIS A 95 -12.63 1.12 -2.81
C HIS A 95 -12.85 -0.18 -3.58
N PHE A 96 -12.29 -1.30 -3.09
CA PHE A 96 -12.53 -2.62 -3.64
C PHE A 96 -13.96 -3.10 -3.32
N GLU A 97 -14.39 -2.96 -2.06
CA GLU A 97 -15.74 -3.33 -1.65
C GLU A 97 -16.82 -2.55 -2.40
N ALA A 98 -16.65 -1.23 -2.56
CA ALA A 98 -17.56 -0.37 -3.31
C ALA A 98 -17.64 -0.72 -4.80
N ARG A 99 -16.60 -1.38 -5.34
CA ARG A 99 -16.56 -1.92 -6.71
C ARG A 99 -17.02 -3.37 -6.81
N GLY A 100 -17.46 -3.97 -5.70
CA GLY A 100 -17.88 -5.37 -5.64
C GLY A 100 -16.73 -6.37 -5.78
N VAL A 101 -15.49 -5.94 -5.55
CA VAL A 101 -14.30 -6.80 -5.58
C VAL A 101 -14.04 -7.33 -4.19
N ASP A 102 -13.92 -8.65 -4.06
CA ASP A 102 -13.58 -9.31 -2.79
C ASP A 102 -12.16 -8.93 -2.36
N THR A 103 -12.02 -8.31 -1.19
CA THR A 103 -10.73 -7.91 -0.61
C THR A 103 -9.83 -9.13 -0.35
N ASN A 104 -10.39 -10.29 0.05
CA ASN A 104 -9.63 -11.51 0.24
C ASN A 104 -9.05 -12.03 -1.08
N TYR A 105 -9.77 -11.83 -2.17
CA TYR A 105 -9.29 -12.17 -3.49
C TYR A 105 -8.09 -11.32 -3.89
N VAL A 106 -8.18 -9.99 -3.69
CA VAL A 106 -7.06 -9.07 -3.93
C VAL A 106 -5.85 -9.43 -3.06
N ILE A 107 -6.06 -9.68 -1.76
CA ILE A 107 -5.03 -10.17 -0.84
C ILE A 107 -4.37 -11.45 -1.35
N SER A 108 -5.15 -12.40 -1.88
CA SER A 108 -4.60 -13.67 -2.40
C SER A 108 -3.64 -13.45 -3.57
N ILE A 109 -3.88 -12.44 -4.42
CA ILE A 109 -3.00 -12.08 -5.52
C ILE A 109 -1.66 -11.55 -5.00
N GLY A 110 -1.70 -10.61 -4.05
CA GLY A 110 -0.49 -10.03 -3.46
C GLY A 110 0.36 -11.06 -2.73
N ARG A 111 -0.29 -11.96 -1.96
CA ARG A 111 0.36 -13.10 -1.31
C ARG A 111 1.06 -14.02 -2.31
N THR A 112 0.36 -14.37 -3.39
CA THR A 112 0.90 -15.23 -4.45
C THR A 112 2.08 -14.57 -5.15
N ALA A 113 2.01 -13.25 -5.38
CA ALA A 113 3.09 -12.50 -6.01
C ALA A 113 4.37 -12.55 -5.16
N TYR A 114 4.29 -12.23 -3.87
CA TYR A 114 5.45 -12.30 -2.98
C TYR A 114 5.98 -13.71 -2.74
N ASP A 115 5.11 -14.72 -2.62
CA ASP A 115 5.57 -16.11 -2.45
C ASP A 115 6.38 -16.58 -3.67
N ASN A 116 5.91 -16.26 -4.88
CA ASN A 116 6.64 -16.55 -6.10
C ASN A 116 7.93 -15.73 -6.19
N ALA A 117 7.92 -14.44 -5.82
CA ALA A 117 9.13 -13.61 -5.80
C ALA A 117 10.22 -14.20 -4.89
N GLY A 118 9.88 -14.56 -3.66
CA GLY A 118 10.82 -15.21 -2.72
C GLY A 118 11.33 -16.56 -3.23
N SER A 119 10.47 -17.34 -3.92
CA SER A 119 10.88 -18.62 -4.51
C SER A 119 11.98 -18.49 -5.57
N LEU A 120 12.01 -17.38 -6.31
CA LEU A 120 13.02 -17.12 -7.34
C LEU A 120 14.38 -16.82 -6.73
N LEU A 121 14.43 -16.11 -5.60
CA LEU A 121 15.67 -15.78 -4.91
C LEU A 121 16.40 -17.04 -4.42
N ARG A 122 15.65 -18.05 -3.98
CA ARG A 122 16.20 -19.34 -3.51
C ARG A 122 16.71 -20.24 -4.62
N THR A 123 16.26 -20.04 -5.86
CA THR A 123 16.66 -20.87 -7.00
C THR A 123 17.98 -20.40 -7.62
N GLY A 124 18.42 -19.17 -7.33
CA GLY A 124 19.63 -18.56 -7.89
C GLY A 124 20.90 -18.69 -7.04
N SER A 125 20.80 -19.09 -5.78
CA SER A 125 21.93 -19.18 -4.84
C SER A 125 21.90 -20.50 -4.07
N GLU A 126 22.85 -21.39 -4.35
CA GLU A 126 22.99 -22.71 -3.69
C GLU A 126 23.58 -22.60 -2.26
N GLU A 127 24.09 -21.45 -1.85
CA GLU A 127 24.73 -21.25 -0.55
C GLU A 127 24.23 -19.94 0.09
N GLU A 128 23.85 -20.03 1.37
CA GLU A 128 23.40 -18.94 2.26
C GLU A 128 22.00 -18.36 2.01
N SER A 129 20.95 -19.15 2.29
CA SER A 129 19.61 -18.59 2.47
C SER A 129 19.53 -17.80 3.78
N GLY A 130 19.88 -16.51 3.72
CA GLY A 130 19.42 -15.53 4.70
C GLY A 130 17.88 -15.45 4.75
N PRO A 131 17.31 -14.68 5.69
CA PRO A 131 15.86 -14.51 5.79
C PRO A 131 15.26 -14.00 4.46
N ASP A 132 14.30 -14.75 3.92
CA ASP A 132 13.56 -14.41 2.70
C ASP A 132 12.41 -13.47 3.04
N ILE A 133 12.69 -12.17 2.96
CA ILE A 133 11.75 -11.09 3.29
C ILE A 133 10.43 -11.25 2.53
N PHE A 134 10.45 -11.63 1.25
CA PHE A 134 9.22 -11.75 0.45
C PHE A 134 8.36 -12.92 0.89
N ARG A 135 8.98 -14.04 1.28
CA ARG A 135 8.24 -15.16 1.85
C ARG A 135 7.64 -14.83 3.22
N GLU A 136 8.36 -14.08 4.04
CA GLU A 136 7.86 -13.58 5.33
C GLU A 136 6.66 -12.63 5.12
N LEU A 137 6.80 -11.65 4.22
CA LEU A 137 5.73 -10.74 3.81
C LEU A 137 4.51 -11.49 3.27
N SER A 138 4.70 -12.53 2.44
CA SER A 138 3.59 -13.35 1.93
C SER A 138 2.82 -14.07 3.03
N ARG A 139 3.53 -14.62 4.03
CA ARG A 139 2.90 -15.29 5.18
C ARG A 139 2.13 -14.31 6.06
N ARG A 140 2.69 -13.11 6.27
CA ARG A 140 2.15 -12.07 7.14
C ARG A 140 1.36 -11.00 6.40
N PHE A 141 0.98 -11.26 5.15
CA PHE A 141 0.42 -10.25 4.26
C PHE A 141 -0.82 -9.56 4.84
N VAL A 142 -1.75 -10.34 5.39
CA VAL A 142 -2.97 -9.80 6.01
C VAL A 142 -2.62 -8.88 7.18
N SER A 143 -1.70 -9.30 8.04
CA SER A 143 -1.22 -8.48 9.16
C SER A 143 -0.54 -7.19 8.65
N TRP A 144 0.22 -7.25 7.57
CA TRP A 144 0.81 -6.05 6.98
C TRP A 144 -0.21 -5.12 6.33
N VAL A 145 -1.24 -5.66 5.66
CA VAL A 145 -2.37 -4.87 5.14
C VAL A 145 -3.05 -4.10 6.27
N GLU A 146 -3.29 -4.79 7.38
CA GLU A 146 -3.87 -4.25 8.60
C GLU A 146 -3.03 -3.14 9.25
N ILE A 147 -1.71 -3.35 9.37
CA ILE A 147 -0.77 -2.33 9.86
C ILE A 147 -0.80 -1.10 8.96
N ILE A 148 -0.77 -1.30 7.64
CA ILE A 148 -0.81 -0.22 6.67
C ILE A 148 -2.13 0.56 6.75
N ALA A 149 -3.25 -0.11 7.04
CA ALA A 149 -4.54 0.56 7.26
C ALA A 149 -4.54 1.46 8.52
N ASP A 150 -3.89 1.03 9.60
CA ASP A 150 -3.73 1.84 10.82
C ASP A 150 -2.80 3.03 10.58
N VAL A 151 -1.70 2.81 9.84
CA VAL A 151 -0.77 3.86 9.40
C VAL A 151 -1.51 4.88 8.53
N ALA A 152 -2.35 4.43 7.60
CA ALA A 152 -3.17 5.29 6.75
C ALA A 152 -4.11 6.16 7.61
N THR A 153 -4.82 5.54 8.56
CA THR A 153 -5.73 6.23 9.48
C THR A 153 -5.00 7.28 10.32
N THR A 154 -3.84 6.92 10.88
CA THR A 154 -3.01 7.81 11.71
C THR A 154 -2.43 8.96 10.88
N THR A 155 -1.97 8.68 9.66
CA THR A 155 -1.42 9.69 8.74
C THR A 155 -2.51 10.67 8.30
N LEU A 156 -3.73 10.19 8.05
CA LEU A 156 -4.88 11.05 7.77
C LEU A 156 -5.22 11.92 8.96
N ALA A 157 -5.30 11.36 10.17
CA ALA A 157 -5.58 12.09 11.39
C ALA A 157 -4.52 13.16 11.71
N ARG A 158 -3.23 12.83 11.56
CA ARG A 158 -2.10 13.78 11.76
C ARG A 158 -1.98 14.81 10.62
N GLY A 159 -2.42 14.49 9.41
CA GLY A 159 -2.36 15.36 8.23
C GLY A 159 -3.39 16.50 8.19
N VAL A 160 -4.36 16.52 9.12
CA VAL A 160 -5.42 17.54 9.22
C VAL A 160 -4.89 18.89 9.75
N ASP A 161 -3.72 18.93 10.39
CA ASP A 161 -3.14 20.19 10.88
C ASP A 161 -2.49 21.07 9.79
N ASN A 162 -2.49 20.64 8.52
CA ASN A 162 -1.85 21.38 7.44
C ASN A 162 -2.70 21.42 6.17
N ALA A 163 -3.03 22.62 5.68
CA ALA A 163 -3.89 22.85 4.49
C ALA A 163 -3.45 22.09 3.22
N ARG A 164 -2.16 21.71 3.15
CA ARG A 164 -1.57 20.94 2.05
C ARG A 164 -1.95 19.44 2.10
N GLY A 165 -2.19 18.89 3.29
CA GLY A 165 -2.68 17.52 3.48
C GLY A 165 -4.13 17.36 3.03
N LEU A 166 -4.98 18.34 3.38
CA LEU A 166 -6.37 18.42 2.92
C LEU A 166 -6.47 18.56 1.39
N LEU A 167 -5.59 19.37 0.78
CA LEU A 167 -5.52 19.53 -0.69
C LEU A 167 -5.12 18.24 -1.41
N LYS A 168 -4.13 17.50 -0.89
CA LYS A 168 -3.79 16.17 -1.44
C LYS A 168 -4.92 15.16 -1.27
N LEU A 169 -5.63 15.19 -0.14
CA LEU A 169 -6.79 14.34 0.10
C LEU A 169 -7.93 14.65 -0.89
N TYR A 170 -8.17 15.93 -1.16
CA TYR A 170 -9.14 16.42 -2.13
C TYR A 170 -8.76 16.08 -3.58
N GLU A 171 -7.50 16.24 -3.98
CA GLU A 171 -7.00 15.81 -5.29
C GLU A 171 -7.14 14.29 -5.47
N ARG A 172 -6.86 13.51 -4.42
CA ARG A 172 -7.02 12.06 -4.40
C ARG A 172 -8.49 11.64 -4.49
N TRP A 173 -9.40 12.36 -3.83
CA TRP A 173 -10.84 12.17 -4.01
C TRP A 173 -11.29 12.51 -5.43
N LEU A 174 -10.82 13.61 -6.02
CA LEU A 174 -11.16 14.01 -7.39
C LEU A 174 -10.78 12.94 -8.43
N LYS A 175 -9.66 12.23 -8.22
CA LYS A 175 -9.18 11.15 -9.09
C LYS A 175 -9.87 9.81 -8.85
N THR A 176 -10.11 9.45 -7.58
CA THR A 176 -10.59 8.10 -7.22
C THR A 176 -12.10 8.02 -7.04
N ARG A 177 -12.77 9.16 -6.81
CA ARG A 177 -14.19 9.28 -6.44
C ARG A 177 -14.60 8.35 -5.28
N SER A 178 -13.68 8.11 -4.34
CA SER A 178 -13.91 7.24 -3.19
C SER A 178 -14.86 7.87 -2.16
N ASP A 179 -15.90 7.14 -1.76
CA ASP A 179 -16.87 7.60 -0.76
C ASP A 179 -16.25 7.73 0.64
N ARG A 180 -15.26 6.89 1.01
CA ARG A 180 -14.53 7.07 2.27
C ARG A 180 -13.72 8.35 2.31
N LEU A 181 -13.12 8.75 1.19
CA LEU A 181 -12.45 10.05 1.09
C LEU A 181 -13.47 11.19 1.13
N ALA A 182 -14.67 10.99 0.58
CA ALA A 182 -15.77 11.94 0.66
C ALA A 182 -16.27 12.13 2.10
N ASP A 183 -16.38 11.04 2.88
CA ASP A 183 -16.79 11.05 4.28
C ASP A 183 -15.71 11.65 5.19
N ALA A 184 -14.44 11.37 4.91
CA ALA A 184 -13.30 12.02 5.56
C ALA A 184 -13.29 13.53 5.28
N LEU A 185 -13.54 13.96 4.03
CA LEU A 185 -13.68 15.39 3.69
C LEU A 185 -14.90 16.03 4.37
N SER A 186 -16.03 15.31 4.45
CA SER A 186 -17.29 15.78 5.03
C SER A 186 -17.24 15.93 6.56
N SER A 187 -16.54 15.03 7.25
CA SER A 187 -16.33 15.09 8.70
C SER A 187 -15.51 16.30 9.16
N HIS A 188 -14.85 16.97 8.21
CA HIS A 188 -14.06 18.19 8.43
C HIS A 188 -14.67 19.45 7.78
N GLY A 189 -15.97 19.42 7.45
CA GLY A 189 -16.73 20.60 7.01
C GLY A 189 -16.65 20.92 5.52
N PHE A 190 -16.04 20.05 4.70
CA PHE A 190 -16.03 20.15 3.24
C PHE A 190 -17.07 19.20 2.65
N VAL A 191 -18.12 19.73 2.01
CA VAL A 191 -19.10 18.91 1.29
C VAL A 191 -18.59 18.68 -0.13
N PRO A 192 -18.13 17.47 -0.51
CA PRO A 192 -17.84 17.18 -1.90
C PRO A 192 -19.13 17.33 -2.72
N PRO A 193 -19.08 17.83 -3.97
CA PRO A 193 -20.27 17.88 -4.80
C PRO A 193 -20.78 16.46 -4.98
N ARG A 194 -21.90 16.15 -4.31
CA ARG A 194 -22.65 14.91 -4.50
C ARG A 194 -22.87 14.78 -5.99
N GLY A 195 -22.59 13.59 -6.54
CA GLY A 195 -22.90 13.26 -7.93
C GLY A 195 -24.40 13.48 -8.16
N GLY A 196 -24.75 14.68 -8.60
CA GLY A 196 -26.08 15.02 -9.05
C GLY A 196 -26.28 14.24 -10.33
N GLY A 197 -27.17 13.26 -10.27
CA GLY A 197 -27.69 12.61 -11.47
C GLY A 197 -28.10 13.69 -12.47
N MET A 198 -27.67 13.51 -13.72
CA MET A 198 -28.36 14.12 -14.85
C MET A 198 -29.82 13.69 -14.77
N ILE A 199 -30.68 14.58 -14.30
CA ILE A 199 -32.07 14.61 -14.74
C ILE A 199 -32.05 15.55 -15.94
N LEU A 200 -32.01 14.95 -17.13
CA LEU A 200 -32.33 15.64 -18.36
C LEU A 200 -33.85 15.88 -18.35
N SER A 201 -34.23 17.16 -18.39
CA SER A 201 -35.48 17.63 -18.99
C SER A 201 -35.12 18.44 -20.22
#